data_AF-A0A9D4VSN9-F1
#
_entry.id   AF-A0A9D4VSN9-F1
#
_cell.length_a   1.000
_cell.length_b   1.000
_cell.length_c   1.000
_cell.angle_alpha   90.00
_cell.angle_beta   90.00
_cell.angle_gamma   90.00
#
_symmetry.space_group_name_H-M   'P 1'
#
loop_
_entity.id
_entity.type
_entity.pdbx_description
1 polymer ?
#
loop_
_entity_poly.entity_id
_entity_poly.type
_entity_poly.pdbx_seq_one_letter_code
_entity_poly.pdbx_strand_id
1 'polypeptide(L)'
;MLDRGASSSAAAAEPTGYPGGPYDTSLLVKYEHHVARHIWFGEERGPKKELKVAGHGLKLTSRVPLALPPQMESWVSRSGLASLQRTSLNKIDTNLVSAFVERWHLETSSFHMPFGEMSITLDDVACLLHLPIRGIFWSPRDVTEELAVELAVDYLGVSQGQAQSHVRSCRGSYYKLEWLYDLFVHHRAASSWAYATRAYILMLVGSTIFADKTFTLVEARYLLLFRDLDGCSGYSWGAAALVTLYRYLGDASMYNCKQLGGYPTLLQCWIHEYFPTVGKRGENWKPAENCGLP
;
A
#
# COMPACT_ATOMS: atom_id res chain seq x y z
N MET A 1 36.30 -20.89 63.56
CA MET A 1 35.92 -21.84 62.50
C MET A 1 34.56 -21.39 61.99
N LEU A 2 34.55 -20.55 60.96
CA LEU A 2 33.36 -19.92 60.40
C LEU A 2 32.83 -20.83 59.30
N ASP A 3 31.64 -21.39 59.49
CA ASP A 3 30.93 -22.16 58.48
C ASP A 3 30.17 -21.17 57.59
N ARG A 4 30.70 -20.93 56.38
CA ARG A 4 30.06 -20.07 55.38
C ARG A 4 29.08 -20.93 54.60
N GLY A 5 27.80 -20.80 54.94
CA GLY A 5 26.70 -21.29 54.12
C GLY A 5 26.84 -20.78 52.70
N ALA A 6 27.04 -21.71 51.76
CA ALA A 6 26.99 -21.44 50.35
C ALA A 6 25.55 -21.07 49.97
N SER A 7 25.30 -19.78 49.72
CA SER A 7 24.10 -19.39 48.99
C SER A 7 24.31 -19.79 47.53
N SER A 8 23.61 -20.84 47.09
CA SER A 8 23.47 -21.11 45.67
C SER A 8 22.59 -20.01 45.07
N SER A 9 23.25 -18.97 44.57
CA SER A 9 22.65 -18.06 43.59
C SER A 9 22.29 -18.91 42.38
N ALA A 10 21.02 -19.33 42.29
CA ALA A 10 20.47 -19.82 41.05
C ALA A 10 20.56 -18.66 40.06
N ALA A 11 21.56 -18.71 39.17
CA ALA A 11 21.61 -17.83 38.02
C ALA A 11 20.27 -17.98 37.31
N ALA A 12 19.44 -16.93 37.36
CA ALA A 12 18.22 -16.89 36.57
C ALA A 12 18.64 -17.12 35.12
N ALA A 13 18.23 -18.24 34.54
CA ALA A 13 18.46 -18.51 33.14
C ALA A 13 17.95 -17.28 32.36
N GLU A 14 18.83 -16.64 31.59
CA GLU A 14 18.39 -15.55 30.73
C GLU A 14 17.22 -16.07 29.88
N PRO A 15 16.11 -15.32 29.78
CA PRO A 15 14.95 -15.77 29.04
C PRO A 15 15.38 -16.09 27.60
N THR A 16 15.28 -17.36 27.22
CA THR A 16 15.48 -17.80 25.84
C THR A 16 14.30 -17.28 25.02
N GLY A 17 14.51 -16.22 24.24
CA GLY A 17 13.50 -15.68 23.33
C GLY A 17 12.69 -14.49 23.87
N TYR A 18 11.69 -14.11 23.09
CA TYR A 18 10.81 -12.99 23.42
C TYR A 18 9.47 -13.51 24.00
N PRO A 19 9.02 -13.01 25.16
CA PRO A 19 7.68 -13.30 25.66
C PRO A 19 6.59 -12.94 24.63
N GLY A 20 5.71 -13.90 24.33
CA GLY A 20 4.68 -13.75 23.28
C GLY A 20 5.23 -13.72 21.84
N GLY A 21 6.52 -13.98 21.66
CA GLY A 21 7.21 -14.01 20.37
C GLY A 21 8.00 -15.31 20.17
N PRO A 22 9.02 -15.31 19.30
CA PRO A 22 9.81 -16.50 19.02
C PRO A 22 10.67 -16.90 20.21
N TYR A 23 10.69 -18.21 20.49
CA TYR A 23 11.60 -18.82 21.46
C TYR A 23 13.05 -18.85 20.95
N ASP A 24 13.23 -19.12 19.66
CA ASP A 24 14.53 -19.09 18.98
C ASP A 24 14.72 -17.73 18.28
N THR A 25 15.61 -16.91 18.84
CA THR A 25 15.91 -15.57 18.31
C THR A 25 16.73 -15.58 17.03
N SER A 26 17.23 -16.74 16.58
CA SER A 26 17.97 -16.87 15.32
C SER A 26 17.07 -16.94 14.08
N LEU A 27 15.77 -17.24 14.25
CA LEU A 27 14.83 -17.43 13.13
C LEU A 27 14.14 -16.14 12.69
N LEU A 28 13.66 -15.33 13.65
CA LEU A 28 13.04 -14.04 13.38
C LEU A 28 13.96 -12.93 13.88
N VAL A 29 15.05 -12.70 13.16
CA VAL A 29 16.13 -11.81 13.61
C VAL A 29 15.66 -10.37 13.73
N LYS A 30 14.59 -9.98 13.02
CA LYS A 30 14.02 -8.62 13.11
C LYS A 30 12.97 -8.47 14.20
N TYR A 31 12.58 -9.54 14.90
CA TYR A 31 11.57 -9.48 15.97
C TYR A 31 12.00 -8.52 17.09
N GLU A 32 13.31 -8.33 17.27
CA GLU A 32 13.84 -7.40 18.26
C GLU A 32 13.35 -5.95 18.09
N HIS A 33 12.99 -5.54 16.87
CA HIS A 33 12.46 -4.22 16.53
C HIS A 33 10.95 -4.22 16.24
N HIS A 34 10.33 -5.40 16.30
CA HIS A 34 8.93 -5.59 15.96
C HIS A 34 8.02 -5.01 17.04
N VAL A 35 6.94 -4.36 16.62
CA VAL A 35 5.99 -3.70 17.52
C VAL A 35 5.44 -4.61 18.62
N ALA A 36 5.19 -5.89 18.31
CA ALA A 36 4.58 -6.81 19.27
C ALA A 36 5.47 -7.01 20.51
N ARG A 37 6.80 -7.00 20.33
CA ARG A 37 7.75 -7.04 21.45
C ARG A 37 7.54 -5.84 22.38
N HIS A 38 7.48 -4.64 21.81
CA HIS A 38 7.32 -3.41 22.58
C HIS A 38 5.97 -3.34 23.30
N ILE A 39 4.88 -3.69 22.61
CA ILE A 39 3.53 -3.77 23.19
C ILE A 39 3.49 -4.74 24.37
N TRP A 40 4.18 -5.89 24.26
CA TRP A 40 4.24 -6.87 25.36
C TRP A 40 4.82 -6.27 26.65
N PHE A 41 5.80 -5.38 26.54
CA PHE A 41 6.41 -4.67 27.67
C PHE A 41 5.67 -3.38 28.05
N GLY A 42 4.47 -3.16 27.52
CA GLY A 42 3.65 -1.98 27.80
C GLY A 42 4.13 -0.70 27.12
N GLU A 43 5.02 -0.82 26.13
CA GLU A 43 5.49 0.32 25.35
C GLU A 43 4.52 0.63 24.20
N GLU A 44 4.17 1.90 24.05
CA GLU A 44 3.29 2.38 23.00
C GLU A 44 4.08 3.03 21.87
N ARG A 45 3.53 3.02 20.65
CA ARG A 45 4.13 3.66 19.46
C ARG A 45 4.23 5.20 19.55
N GLY A 46 4.28 5.80 20.73
CA GLY A 46 4.31 7.25 20.94
C GLY A 46 2.91 7.81 21.22
N PRO A 47 2.71 9.14 21.12
CA PRO A 47 1.49 9.81 21.57
C PRO A 47 0.23 9.42 20.78
N LYS A 48 0.39 8.81 19.60
CA LYS A 48 -0.70 8.14 18.86
C LYS A 48 -0.37 6.66 18.79
N LYS A 49 -1.27 5.83 19.33
CA LYS A 49 -1.13 4.37 19.35
C LYS A 49 -1.31 3.77 17.95
N GLU A 50 -2.25 4.32 17.20
CA GLU A 50 -2.65 3.84 15.88
C GLU A 50 -1.70 4.31 14.77
N LEU A 51 -1.52 3.46 13.76
CA LEU A 51 -0.85 3.82 12.51
C LEU A 51 -1.65 4.89 11.77
N LYS A 52 -0.96 5.87 11.20
CA LYS A 52 -1.59 6.75 10.21
C LYS A 52 -1.76 5.98 8.90
N VAL A 53 -3.00 5.84 8.47
CA VAL A 53 -3.38 5.20 7.21
C VAL A 53 -4.14 6.21 6.36
N ALA A 54 -3.83 6.33 5.07
CA ALA A 54 -4.62 7.14 4.17
C ALA A 54 -5.63 6.30 3.38
N GLY A 55 -6.91 6.65 3.51
CA GLY A 55 -7.95 6.22 2.59
C GLY A 55 -8.13 7.27 1.49
N HIS A 56 -7.70 6.96 0.27
CA HIS A 56 -7.91 7.85 -0.88
C HIS A 56 -9.22 7.58 -1.62
N GLY A 57 -9.95 6.50 -1.29
CA GLY A 57 -11.17 6.10 -2.01
C GLY A 57 -12.19 7.23 -2.13
N LEU A 58 -12.50 7.93 -1.03
CA LEU A 58 -13.43 9.06 -1.06
C LEU A 58 -12.93 10.22 -1.94
N LYS A 59 -11.62 10.50 -1.95
CA LYS A 59 -11.05 11.56 -2.79
C LYS A 59 -11.08 11.17 -4.28
N LEU A 60 -10.80 9.91 -4.59
CA LEU A 60 -10.86 9.40 -5.96
C LEU A 60 -12.29 9.43 -6.50
N THR A 61 -13.28 9.01 -5.70
CA THR A 61 -14.70 8.99 -6.10
C THR A 61 -15.34 10.37 -6.15
N SER A 62 -14.92 11.30 -5.29
CA SER A 62 -15.45 12.68 -5.30
C SER A 62 -14.84 13.57 -6.38
N ARG A 63 -13.57 13.36 -6.74
CA ARG A 63 -12.86 14.23 -7.68
C ARG A 63 -12.92 13.76 -9.13
N VAL A 64 -13.03 12.45 -9.38
CA VAL A 64 -13.07 11.91 -10.74
C VAL A 64 -14.49 11.45 -11.09
N PRO A 65 -15.06 11.91 -12.22
CA PRO A 65 -16.32 11.35 -12.72
C PRO A 65 -16.25 9.83 -12.83
N LEU A 66 -17.32 9.14 -12.42
CA LEU A 66 -17.42 7.67 -12.57
C LEU A 66 -17.35 7.24 -14.05
N ALA A 67 -17.82 8.08 -14.97
CA ALA A 67 -17.72 7.86 -16.40
C ALA A 67 -16.57 8.69 -17.00
N LEU A 68 -15.55 7.99 -17.51
CA LEU A 68 -14.47 8.61 -18.27
C LEU A 68 -14.89 8.79 -19.74
N PRO A 69 -14.30 9.74 -20.48
CA PRO A 69 -14.47 9.82 -21.93
C PRO A 69 -14.06 8.51 -22.62
N PRO A 70 -14.71 8.10 -23.74
CA PRO A 70 -14.53 6.77 -24.33
C PRO A 70 -13.07 6.40 -24.64
N GLN A 71 -12.28 7.37 -25.12
CA GLN A 71 -10.86 7.17 -25.43
C GLN A 71 -10.05 6.82 -24.16
N MET A 72 -10.34 7.51 -23.06
CA MET A 72 -9.68 7.25 -21.78
C MET A 72 -10.15 5.94 -21.17
N GLU A 73 -11.46 5.69 -21.20
CA GLU A 73 -12.07 4.47 -20.69
C GLU A 73 -11.49 3.22 -21.37
N SER A 74 -11.22 3.28 -22.67
CA SER A 74 -10.57 2.20 -23.41
C SER A 74 -9.19 1.84 -22.85
N TRP A 75 -8.30 2.83 -22.66
CA TRP A 75 -6.96 2.59 -22.10
C TRP A 75 -7.00 2.14 -20.64
N VAL A 76 -7.84 2.79 -19.81
CA VAL A 76 -7.98 2.44 -18.39
C VAL A 76 -8.52 1.01 -18.24
N SER A 77 -9.53 0.63 -19.03
CA SER A 77 -10.09 -0.73 -19.00
C SER A 77 -9.07 -1.76 -19.48
N ARG A 78 -8.39 -1.52 -20.61
CA ARG A 78 -7.38 -2.43 -21.16
C ARG A 78 -6.17 -2.59 -20.26
N SER A 79 -5.80 -1.56 -19.50
CA SER A 79 -4.72 -1.67 -18.52
C SER A 79 -5.04 -2.63 -17.37
N GLY A 80 -6.30 -2.99 -17.14
CA GLY A 80 -6.73 -3.79 -15.99
C GLY A 80 -6.79 -3.01 -14.66
N LEU A 81 -6.67 -1.68 -14.69
CA LEU A 81 -6.68 -0.81 -13.51
C LEU A 81 -8.06 -0.18 -13.23
N ALA A 82 -9.04 -0.36 -14.13
CA ALA A 82 -10.38 0.23 -13.99
C ALA A 82 -11.09 -0.15 -12.68
N SER A 83 -10.82 -1.34 -12.13
CA SER A 83 -11.44 -1.81 -10.89
C SER A 83 -11.05 -0.96 -9.68
N LEU A 84 -9.85 -0.36 -9.66
CA LEU A 84 -9.32 0.41 -8.52
C LEU A 84 -10.21 1.60 -8.14
N GLN A 85 -10.90 2.21 -9.11
CA GLN A 85 -11.85 3.30 -8.84
C GLN A 85 -13.06 2.80 -8.04
N ARG A 86 -13.47 1.54 -8.23
CA ARG A 86 -14.66 0.95 -7.61
C ARG A 86 -14.35 0.21 -6.32
N THR A 87 -13.17 -0.42 -6.24
CA THR A 87 -12.80 -1.26 -5.09
C THR A 87 -12.26 -0.43 -3.93
N SER A 88 -11.77 0.80 -4.17
CA SER A 88 -11.22 1.65 -3.13
C SER A 88 -12.25 2.06 -2.08
N LEU A 89 -12.03 1.66 -0.82
CA LEU A 89 -12.92 1.98 0.29
C LEU A 89 -12.94 3.49 0.57
N ASN A 90 -14.15 4.02 0.82
CA ASN A 90 -14.32 5.42 1.22
C ASN A 90 -13.74 5.72 2.61
N LYS A 91 -13.73 4.71 3.49
CA LYS A 91 -13.21 4.79 4.85
C LYS A 91 -12.40 3.53 5.16
N ILE A 92 -11.22 3.73 5.73
CA ILE A 92 -10.38 2.67 6.27
C ILE A 92 -10.55 2.64 7.79
N ASP A 93 -10.79 1.45 8.34
CA ASP A 93 -10.76 1.23 9.78
C ASP A 93 -9.31 1.10 10.24
N THR A 94 -8.75 2.23 10.68
CA THR A 94 -7.38 2.33 11.14
C THR A 94 -7.07 1.41 12.33
N ASN A 95 -8.03 1.18 13.22
CA ASN A 95 -7.85 0.32 14.38
C ASN A 95 -7.74 -1.14 13.96
N LEU A 96 -8.63 -1.56 13.07
CA LEU A 96 -8.60 -2.90 12.48
C LEU A 96 -7.29 -3.15 11.74
N VAL A 97 -6.89 -2.21 10.88
CA VAL A 97 -5.64 -2.29 10.13
C VAL A 97 -4.43 -2.33 11.06
N SER A 98 -4.37 -1.46 12.09
CA SER A 98 -3.25 -1.44 13.04
C SER A 98 -3.09 -2.77 13.77
N ALA A 99 -4.21 -3.36 14.22
CA ALA A 99 -4.18 -4.66 14.89
C ALA A 99 -3.62 -5.77 13.99
N PHE A 100 -3.94 -5.79 12.70
CA PHE A 100 -3.37 -6.77 11.77
C PHE A 100 -1.92 -6.49 11.42
N VAL A 101 -1.53 -5.22 11.31
CA VAL A 101 -0.11 -4.84 11.08
C VAL A 101 0.76 -5.30 12.26
N GLU A 102 0.26 -5.24 13.50
CA GLU A 102 0.96 -5.76 14.68
C GLU A 102 1.20 -7.27 14.67
N ARG A 103 0.51 -8.00 13.80
CA ARG A 103 0.65 -9.45 13.62
C ARG A 103 1.44 -9.81 12.36
N TRP A 104 1.89 -8.82 11.58
CA TRP A 104 2.61 -9.07 10.33
C TRP A 104 4.11 -9.29 10.54
N HIS A 105 4.59 -10.45 10.10
CA HIS A 105 6.00 -10.81 10.13
C HIS A 105 6.59 -10.76 8.72
N LEU A 106 7.51 -9.82 8.49
CA LEU A 106 8.14 -9.62 7.19
C LEU A 106 8.99 -10.83 6.75
N GLU A 107 9.66 -11.49 7.70
CA GLU A 107 10.59 -12.59 7.41
C GLU A 107 9.88 -13.84 6.89
N THR A 108 8.64 -14.09 7.32
CA THR A 108 7.77 -15.16 6.82
C THR A 108 6.77 -14.68 5.76
N SER A 109 6.63 -13.36 5.58
CA SER A 109 5.58 -12.73 4.75
C SER A 109 4.17 -13.24 5.11
N SER A 110 3.90 -13.34 6.41
CA SER A 110 2.64 -13.85 6.96
C SER A 110 2.19 -13.10 8.21
N PHE A 111 0.89 -13.12 8.44
CA PHE A 111 0.24 -12.76 9.69
C PHE A 111 0.32 -13.93 10.66
N HIS A 112 0.82 -13.69 11.86
CA HIS A 112 0.87 -14.68 12.94
C HIS A 112 -0.39 -14.58 13.79
N MET A 113 -1.27 -15.57 13.65
CA MET A 113 -2.54 -15.66 14.37
C MET A 113 -2.45 -16.72 15.47
N PRO A 114 -3.35 -16.71 16.48
CA PRO A 114 -3.37 -17.74 17.52
C PRO A 114 -3.56 -19.17 17.01
N PHE A 115 -4.07 -19.32 15.78
CA PHE A 115 -4.35 -20.62 15.14
C PHE A 115 -3.37 -20.95 14.00
N GLY A 116 -2.32 -20.15 13.79
CA GLY A 116 -1.31 -20.38 12.76
C GLY A 116 -1.02 -19.16 11.90
N GLU A 117 -0.30 -19.37 10.81
CA GLU A 117 0.07 -18.31 9.87
C GLU A 117 -0.94 -18.16 8.74
N MET A 118 -1.18 -16.92 8.31
CA MET A 118 -2.00 -16.59 7.15
C MET A 118 -1.33 -15.51 6.30
N SER A 119 -1.54 -15.53 4.98
CA SER A 119 -0.95 -14.55 4.06
C SER A 119 -1.96 -14.14 3.00
N ILE A 120 -1.82 -12.93 2.45
CA ILE A 120 -2.60 -12.48 1.30
C ILE A 120 -1.99 -13.09 0.04
N THR A 121 -2.79 -13.80 -0.73
CA THR A 121 -2.34 -14.47 -1.96
C THR A 121 -2.62 -13.62 -3.20
N LEU A 122 -2.05 -14.02 -4.34
CA LEU A 122 -2.44 -13.41 -5.61
C LEU A 122 -3.92 -13.71 -5.94
N ASP A 123 -4.43 -14.89 -5.59
CA ASP A 123 -5.85 -15.22 -5.74
C ASP A 123 -6.73 -14.24 -4.96
N ASP A 124 -6.35 -13.89 -3.72
CA ASP A 124 -7.06 -12.85 -2.94
C ASP A 124 -7.09 -11.50 -3.66
N VAL A 125 -5.97 -11.11 -4.26
CA VAL A 125 -5.89 -9.84 -5.01
C VAL A 125 -6.79 -9.87 -6.25
N ALA A 126 -6.82 -10.99 -6.98
CA ALA A 126 -7.71 -11.15 -8.13
C ALA A 126 -9.18 -11.16 -7.72
N CYS A 127 -9.53 -11.87 -6.64
CA CYS A 127 -10.91 -11.99 -6.17
C CYS A 127 -11.45 -10.70 -5.54
N LEU A 128 -10.66 -10.04 -4.70
CA LEU A 128 -11.10 -8.87 -3.93
C LEU A 128 -10.99 -7.55 -4.71
N LEU A 129 -9.98 -7.43 -5.58
CA LEU A 129 -9.71 -6.17 -6.30
C LEU A 129 -9.88 -6.27 -7.82
N HIS A 130 -10.10 -7.46 -8.37
CA HIS A 130 -10.19 -7.70 -9.80
C HIS A 130 -8.97 -7.20 -10.59
N LEU A 131 -7.79 -7.19 -9.96
CA LEU A 131 -6.54 -6.81 -10.61
C LEU A 131 -5.95 -8.01 -11.38
N PRO A 132 -5.34 -7.77 -12.56
CA PRO A 132 -4.67 -8.83 -13.29
C PRO A 132 -3.44 -9.32 -12.52
N ILE A 133 -3.38 -10.62 -12.26
CA ILE A 133 -2.27 -11.29 -11.56
C ILE A 133 -1.28 -11.98 -12.51
N ARG A 134 -1.65 -12.13 -13.78
CA ARG A 134 -0.77 -12.61 -14.86
C ARG A 134 -0.19 -11.43 -15.62
N GLY A 135 1.01 -11.61 -16.15
CA GLY A 135 1.73 -10.58 -16.90
C GLY A 135 3.14 -10.36 -16.39
N ILE A 136 3.80 -9.34 -16.94
CA ILE A 136 5.15 -8.95 -16.58
C ILE A 136 5.11 -8.22 -15.24
N PHE A 137 5.89 -8.70 -14.27
CA PHE A 137 6.18 -7.93 -13.07
C PHE A 137 7.21 -6.87 -13.41
N TRP A 138 6.81 -5.60 -13.40
CA TRP A 138 7.72 -4.50 -13.68
C TRP A 138 8.00 -3.68 -12.42
N SER A 139 9.27 -3.66 -12.01
CA SER A 139 9.77 -2.74 -11.00
C SER A 139 10.53 -1.62 -11.71
N PRO A 140 9.97 -0.40 -11.82
CA PRO A 140 10.62 0.68 -12.54
C PRO A 140 11.87 1.15 -11.79
N ARG A 141 12.95 1.40 -12.54
CA ARG A 141 14.22 1.93 -12.00
C ARG A 141 14.00 3.29 -11.36
N ASP A 142 14.85 3.62 -10.39
CA ASP A 142 14.86 4.96 -9.80
C ASP A 142 15.12 6.01 -10.89
N VAL A 143 14.50 7.18 -10.71
CA VAL A 143 14.50 8.28 -11.67
C VAL A 143 15.12 9.51 -11.01
N THR A 144 16.05 10.18 -11.71
CA THR A 144 16.65 11.43 -11.23
C THR A 144 15.65 12.59 -11.35
N GLU A 145 15.93 13.74 -10.73
CA GLU A 145 15.07 14.92 -10.89
C GLU A 145 15.01 15.38 -12.35
N GLU A 146 16.12 15.30 -13.09
CA GLU A 146 16.21 15.66 -14.50
C GLU A 146 15.31 14.76 -15.35
N LEU A 147 15.41 13.44 -15.18
CA LEU A 147 14.56 12.51 -15.90
C LEU A 147 13.09 12.63 -15.47
N ALA A 148 12.79 12.98 -14.22
CA ALA A 148 11.42 13.27 -13.79
C ALA A 148 10.85 14.52 -14.49
N VAL A 149 11.68 15.53 -14.77
CA VAL A 149 11.27 16.69 -15.56
C VAL A 149 10.98 16.27 -17.01
N GLU A 150 11.89 15.51 -17.64
CA GLU A 150 11.72 15.01 -19.02
C GLU A 150 10.44 14.18 -19.16
N LEU A 151 10.20 13.24 -18.23
CA LEU A 151 8.99 12.42 -18.23
C LEU A 151 7.71 13.25 -18.14
N ALA A 152 7.71 14.30 -17.32
CA ALA A 152 6.56 15.18 -17.20
C ALA A 152 6.29 15.95 -18.49
N VAL A 153 7.33 16.44 -19.17
CA VAL A 153 7.18 17.12 -20.46
C VAL A 153 6.65 16.16 -21.52
N ASP A 154 7.30 15.01 -21.68
CA ASP A 154 7.01 14.05 -22.75
C ASP A 154 5.66 13.35 -22.57
N TYR A 155 5.28 13.03 -21.33
CA TYR A 155 4.15 12.13 -21.05
C TYR A 155 3.03 12.77 -20.24
N LEU A 156 3.26 13.92 -19.61
CA LEU A 156 2.20 14.69 -18.95
C LEU A 156 1.88 16.01 -19.67
N GLY A 157 2.55 16.34 -20.77
CA GLY A 157 2.16 17.46 -21.65
C GLY A 157 2.34 18.85 -21.04
N VAL A 158 3.27 19.00 -20.09
CA VAL A 158 3.59 20.28 -19.45
C VAL A 158 4.82 20.93 -20.08
N SER A 159 4.97 22.25 -19.91
CA SER A 159 6.20 22.94 -20.32
C SER A 159 7.40 22.59 -19.43
N GLN A 160 8.61 22.70 -19.98
CA GLN A 160 9.87 22.49 -19.25
C GLN A 160 9.94 23.29 -17.94
N GLY A 161 9.56 24.58 -17.98
CA GLY A 161 9.58 25.45 -16.79
C GLY A 161 8.59 25.03 -15.71
N GLN A 162 7.39 24.58 -16.09
CA GLN A 162 6.40 24.06 -15.14
C GLN A 162 6.89 22.76 -14.49
N ALA A 163 7.42 21.82 -15.29
CA ALA A 163 7.96 20.57 -14.78
C ALA A 163 9.13 20.79 -13.81
N GLN A 164 10.09 21.65 -14.16
CA GLN A 164 11.23 21.98 -13.30
C GLN A 164 10.79 22.62 -11.98
N SER A 165 9.88 23.60 -12.04
CA SER A 165 9.35 24.27 -10.84
C SER A 165 8.65 23.27 -9.92
N HIS A 166 7.83 22.37 -10.51
CA HIS A 166 7.08 21.38 -9.76
C HIS A 166 7.99 20.36 -9.07
N VAL A 167 8.93 19.74 -9.80
CA VAL A 167 9.87 18.73 -9.26
C VAL A 167 10.73 19.34 -8.15
N ARG A 168 11.26 20.54 -8.34
CA ARG A 168 11.99 21.27 -7.29
C ARG A 168 11.14 21.50 -6.04
N SER A 169 9.87 21.86 -6.21
CA SER A 169 8.94 22.05 -5.08
C SER A 169 8.65 20.77 -4.30
N CYS A 170 8.83 19.60 -4.92
CA CYS A 170 8.65 18.30 -4.29
C CYS A 170 9.91 17.81 -3.56
N ARG A 171 11.07 18.46 -3.76
CA ARG A 171 12.37 18.07 -3.19
C ARG A 171 12.77 16.63 -3.57
N GLY A 172 12.53 16.28 -4.83
CA GLY A 172 12.87 14.98 -5.38
C GLY A 172 12.04 14.64 -6.61
N SER A 173 12.28 13.47 -7.20
CA SER A 173 11.61 12.92 -8.38
C SER A 173 10.19 12.41 -8.06
N TYR A 174 9.32 13.33 -7.65
CA TYR A 174 7.93 13.07 -7.28
C TYR A 174 6.95 14.00 -7.99
N TYR A 175 5.71 13.54 -8.15
CA TYR A 175 4.58 14.36 -8.57
C TYR A 175 3.54 14.42 -7.46
N LYS A 176 2.91 15.58 -7.26
CA LYS A 176 1.82 15.71 -6.28
C LYS A 176 0.55 15.15 -6.88
N LEU A 177 -0.24 14.41 -6.10
CA LEU A 177 -1.54 13.92 -6.52
C LEU A 177 -2.48 15.07 -6.95
N GLU A 178 -2.42 16.21 -6.26
CA GLU A 178 -3.16 17.42 -6.64
C GLU A 178 -2.75 17.95 -8.01
N TRP A 179 -1.44 18.00 -8.28
CA TRP A 179 -0.93 18.47 -9.56
C TRP A 179 -1.33 17.55 -10.71
N LEU A 180 -1.28 16.22 -10.50
CA LEU A 180 -1.77 15.25 -11.48
C LEU A 180 -3.28 15.39 -11.72
N TYR A 181 -4.05 15.71 -10.69
CA TYR A 181 -5.48 16.00 -10.85
C TYR A 181 -5.72 17.24 -11.71
N ASP A 182 -4.98 18.33 -11.45
CA ASP A 182 -5.09 19.57 -12.25
C ASP A 182 -4.75 19.31 -13.72
N LEU A 183 -3.70 18.52 -13.99
CA LEU A 183 -3.32 18.12 -15.35
C LEU A 183 -4.38 17.24 -16.00
N PHE A 184 -4.95 16.29 -15.27
CA PHE A 184 -6.06 15.48 -15.76
C PHE A 184 -7.24 16.35 -16.19
N VAL A 185 -7.66 17.30 -15.36
CA VAL A 185 -8.77 18.22 -15.66
C VAL A 185 -8.44 19.08 -16.88
N HIS A 186 -7.23 19.67 -16.92
CA HIS A 186 -6.77 20.52 -18.01
C HIS A 186 -6.74 19.78 -19.35
N HIS A 187 -6.07 18.63 -19.41
CA HIS A 187 -5.95 17.86 -20.64
C HIS A 187 -7.27 17.21 -21.07
N ARG A 188 -8.14 16.86 -20.13
CA ARG A 188 -9.51 16.40 -20.44
C ARG A 188 -10.31 17.51 -21.11
N ALA A 189 -10.22 18.75 -20.63
CA ALA A 189 -10.88 19.90 -21.25
C ALA A 189 -10.33 20.21 -22.65
N ALA A 190 -9.02 20.03 -22.85
CA ALA A 190 -8.35 20.21 -24.13
C ALA A 190 -8.48 19.00 -25.09
N SER A 191 -9.16 17.92 -24.69
CA SER A 191 -9.23 16.66 -25.45
C SER A 191 -7.87 16.01 -25.75
N SER A 192 -6.84 16.32 -24.96
CA SER A 192 -5.51 15.70 -25.02
C SER A 192 -5.53 14.36 -24.27
N TRP A 193 -6.24 13.38 -24.82
CA TRP A 193 -6.63 12.15 -24.11
C TRP A 193 -5.46 11.33 -23.56
N ALA A 194 -4.32 11.26 -24.26
CA ALA A 194 -3.18 10.49 -23.79
C ALA A 194 -2.56 11.10 -22.51
N TYR A 195 -2.38 12.42 -22.46
CA TYR A 195 -1.89 13.12 -21.27
C TYR A 195 -2.89 13.04 -20.12
N ALA A 196 -4.19 13.24 -20.42
CA ALA A 196 -5.25 13.09 -19.42
C ALA A 196 -5.26 11.67 -18.81
N THR A 197 -5.08 10.65 -19.65
CA THR A 197 -5.06 9.24 -19.21
C THR A 197 -3.86 8.94 -18.34
N ARG A 198 -2.65 9.37 -18.72
CA ARG A 198 -1.44 9.15 -17.91
C ARG A 198 -1.52 9.87 -16.57
N ALA A 199 -1.98 11.12 -16.55
CA ALA A 199 -2.20 11.86 -15.31
C ALA A 199 -3.22 11.16 -14.40
N TYR A 200 -4.34 10.71 -14.97
CA TYR A 200 -5.39 9.98 -14.24
C TYR A 200 -4.88 8.64 -13.68
N ILE A 201 -4.29 7.79 -14.52
CA ILE A 201 -3.82 6.46 -14.10
C ILE A 201 -2.70 6.60 -13.06
N LEU A 202 -1.76 7.54 -13.25
CA LEU A 202 -0.68 7.76 -12.29
C LEU A 202 -1.22 8.24 -10.93
N MET A 203 -2.22 9.12 -10.94
CA MET A 203 -2.95 9.51 -9.72
C MET A 203 -3.68 8.32 -9.08
N LEU A 204 -4.34 7.48 -9.89
CA LEU A 204 -5.07 6.30 -9.43
C LEU A 204 -4.14 5.30 -8.72
N VAL A 205 -3.05 4.91 -9.37
CA VAL A 205 -2.08 3.95 -8.78
C VAL A 205 -1.32 4.58 -7.61
N GLY A 206 -0.97 5.86 -7.69
CA GLY A 206 -0.30 6.60 -6.61
C GLY A 206 -1.19 6.84 -5.38
N SER A 207 -2.51 6.74 -5.54
CA SER A 207 -3.48 6.81 -4.45
C SER A 207 -3.89 5.43 -3.91
N THR A 208 -3.46 4.34 -4.58
CA THR A 208 -3.86 2.96 -4.28
C THR A 208 -2.64 2.07 -4.12
N ILE A 209 -2.26 1.32 -5.15
CA ILE A 209 -1.22 0.28 -5.11
C ILE A 209 0.16 0.82 -4.72
N PHE A 210 0.48 2.06 -5.08
CA PHE A 210 1.78 2.71 -4.85
C PHE A 210 1.69 3.90 -3.88
N ALA A 211 0.64 4.00 -3.08
CA ALA A 211 0.54 5.07 -2.09
C ALA A 211 1.68 4.95 -1.08
N ASP A 212 2.51 5.98 -0.96
CA ASP A 212 3.61 6.00 0.00
C ASP A 212 3.17 6.59 1.35
N LYS A 213 4.13 6.79 2.26
CA LYS A 213 3.88 7.37 3.60
C LYS A 213 3.58 8.88 3.55
N THR A 214 3.79 9.55 2.42
CA THR A 214 3.49 10.98 2.24
C THR A 214 2.00 11.21 2.00
N PHE A 215 1.30 10.21 1.43
CA PHE A 215 -0.11 10.26 1.04
C PHE A 215 -0.50 11.39 0.09
N THR A 216 0.49 12.06 -0.50
CA THR A 216 0.27 13.24 -1.36
C THR A 216 1.19 13.26 -2.57
N LEU A 217 2.24 12.46 -2.55
CA LEU A 217 3.21 12.31 -3.62
C LEU A 217 3.11 10.92 -4.25
N VAL A 218 3.46 10.85 -5.53
CA VAL A 218 3.73 9.62 -6.26
C VAL A 218 5.09 9.75 -6.91
N GLU A 219 5.88 8.68 -6.87
CA GLU A 219 7.21 8.68 -7.47
C GLU A 219 7.13 8.77 -8.99
N ALA A 220 7.98 9.60 -9.59
CA ALA A 220 7.99 9.83 -11.03
C ALA A 220 8.31 8.56 -11.83
N ARG A 221 9.04 7.61 -11.24
CA ARG A 221 9.36 6.31 -11.88
C ARG A 221 8.14 5.51 -12.31
N TYR A 222 6.99 5.67 -11.65
CA TYR A 222 5.78 4.95 -12.05
C TYR A 222 5.20 5.47 -13.37
N LEU A 223 5.52 6.70 -13.80
CA LEU A 223 5.14 7.20 -15.12
C LEU A 223 5.80 6.40 -16.26
N LEU A 224 6.94 5.74 -15.99
CA LEU A 224 7.60 4.84 -16.95
C LEU A 224 6.68 3.69 -17.38
N LEU A 225 5.80 3.22 -16.49
CA LEU A 225 4.84 2.14 -16.74
C LEU A 225 3.73 2.55 -17.71
N PHE A 226 3.51 3.85 -17.89
CA PHE A 226 2.42 4.41 -18.68
C PHE A 226 2.92 5.17 -19.92
N ARG A 227 4.21 5.02 -20.28
CA ARG A 227 4.76 5.60 -21.52
C ARG A 227 3.97 5.12 -22.73
N ASP A 228 3.82 3.81 -22.84
CA ASP A 228 2.95 3.13 -23.80
C ASP A 228 1.65 2.70 -23.11
N LEU A 229 0.57 3.43 -23.38
CA LEU A 229 -0.76 3.13 -22.83
C LEU A 229 -1.35 1.83 -23.37
N ASP A 230 -0.95 1.40 -24.57
CA ASP A 230 -1.43 0.16 -25.18
C ASP A 230 -0.74 -1.06 -24.57
N GLY A 231 0.53 -0.92 -24.20
CA GLY A 231 1.34 -1.95 -23.53
C GLY A 231 0.96 -2.20 -22.07
N CYS A 232 0.23 -1.30 -21.40
CA CYS A 232 -0.12 -1.44 -19.97
C CYS A 232 -0.94 -2.69 -19.64
N SER A 233 -1.61 -3.28 -20.63
CA SER A 233 -2.37 -4.53 -20.49
C SER A 233 -1.50 -5.76 -20.15
N GLY A 234 -0.19 -5.68 -20.40
CA GLY A 234 0.74 -6.77 -20.18
C GLY A 234 1.30 -6.88 -18.75
N TYR A 235 0.97 -5.95 -17.84
CA TYR A 235 1.53 -5.93 -16.49
C TYR A 235 0.71 -6.71 -15.47
N SER A 236 1.40 -7.37 -14.54
CA SER A 236 0.77 -7.98 -13.36
C SER A 236 0.57 -6.94 -12.26
N TRP A 237 -0.49 -6.14 -12.38
CA TRP A 237 -0.84 -5.13 -11.37
C TRP A 237 -1.16 -5.73 -10.01
N GLY A 238 -1.74 -6.94 -9.99
CA GLY A 238 -2.03 -7.65 -8.77
C GLY A 238 -0.75 -8.04 -8.00
N ALA A 239 0.28 -8.51 -8.70
CA ALA A 239 1.58 -8.79 -8.07
C ALA A 239 2.25 -7.50 -7.58
N ALA A 240 2.19 -6.41 -8.37
CA ALA A 240 2.71 -5.11 -7.95
C ALA A 240 2.02 -4.59 -6.67
N ALA A 241 0.70 -4.72 -6.60
CA ALA A 241 -0.09 -4.34 -5.42
C ALA A 241 0.31 -5.17 -4.19
N LEU A 242 0.41 -6.50 -4.34
CA LEU A 242 0.73 -7.40 -3.25
C LEU A 242 2.13 -7.17 -2.68
N VAL A 243 3.15 -7.12 -3.55
CA VAL A 243 4.55 -6.88 -3.15
C VAL A 243 4.69 -5.50 -2.48
N THR A 244 4.01 -4.48 -3.01
CA THR A 244 4.05 -3.14 -2.40
C THR A 244 3.40 -3.15 -1.02
N LEU A 245 2.23 -3.79 -0.86
CA LEU A 245 1.58 -3.93 0.43
C LEU A 245 2.46 -4.68 1.43
N TYR A 246 3.08 -5.80 1.04
CA TYR A 246 3.95 -6.60 1.92
C TYR A 246 5.15 -5.79 2.43
N ARG A 247 5.77 -5.00 1.55
CA ARG A 247 6.87 -4.11 1.94
C ARG A 247 6.41 -3.09 2.97
N TYR A 248 5.26 -2.45 2.76
CA TYR A 248 4.74 -1.46 3.71
C TYR A 248 4.23 -2.09 5.01
N LEU A 249 3.71 -3.32 4.98
CA LEU A 249 3.37 -4.06 6.20
C LEU A 249 4.63 -4.38 7.01
N GLY A 250 5.71 -4.79 6.36
CA GLY A 250 7.00 -5.03 7.01
C GLY A 250 7.56 -3.77 7.66
N ASP A 251 7.51 -2.64 6.96
CA ASP A 251 7.87 -1.35 7.55
C ASP A 251 6.97 -1.00 8.74
N ALA A 252 5.66 -1.12 8.57
CA ALA A 252 4.66 -0.69 9.54
C ALA A 252 4.60 -1.62 10.76
N SER A 253 5.07 -2.85 10.68
CA SER A 253 5.17 -3.76 11.84
C SER A 253 6.39 -3.47 12.73
N MET A 254 7.31 -2.60 12.29
CA MET A 254 8.40 -2.10 13.12
C MET A 254 7.92 -1.01 14.09
N TYR A 255 8.39 -1.06 15.34
CA TYR A 255 7.94 -0.17 16.41
C TYR A 255 8.07 1.33 16.07
N ASN A 256 9.15 1.73 15.42
CA ASN A 256 9.41 3.12 15.07
C ASN A 256 8.56 3.63 13.89
N CYS A 257 7.92 2.75 13.12
CA CYS A 257 7.08 3.16 12.02
C CYS A 257 5.68 3.54 12.51
N LYS A 258 5.17 4.69 12.05
CA LYS A 258 3.87 5.24 12.48
C LYS A 258 2.88 5.37 11.33
N GLN A 259 3.22 4.86 10.15
CA GLN A 259 2.43 5.07 8.94
C GLN A 259 2.44 3.81 8.07
N LEU A 260 1.29 3.48 7.50
CA LEU A 260 1.14 2.40 6.53
C LEU A 260 0.93 3.00 5.12
N GLY A 261 1.82 2.67 4.19
CA GLY A 261 1.60 2.87 2.75
C GLY A 261 1.05 1.61 2.08
N GLY A 262 1.13 1.56 0.76
CA GLY A 262 0.56 0.50 -0.07
C GLY A 262 -0.95 0.68 -0.20
N TYR A 263 -1.67 -0.43 -0.38
CA TYR A 263 -3.13 -0.40 -0.59
C TYR A 263 -3.90 -0.97 0.62
N PRO A 264 -4.17 -0.15 1.68
CA PRO A 264 -4.90 -0.58 2.87
C PRO A 264 -6.28 -1.17 2.59
N THR A 265 -6.90 -0.80 1.47
CA THR A 265 -8.16 -1.41 1.03
C THR A 265 -8.02 -2.91 0.80
N LEU A 266 -6.92 -3.37 0.17
CA LEU A 266 -6.67 -4.81 0.00
C LEU A 266 -6.64 -5.52 1.35
N LEU A 267 -5.88 -4.98 2.30
CA LEU A 267 -5.76 -5.54 3.64
C LEU A 267 -7.12 -5.60 4.34
N GLN A 268 -7.88 -4.50 4.34
CA GLN A 268 -9.16 -4.46 5.03
C GLN A 268 -10.20 -5.37 4.37
N CYS A 269 -10.28 -5.44 3.04
CA CYS A 269 -11.14 -6.38 2.33
C CYS A 269 -10.77 -7.83 2.67
N TRP A 270 -9.48 -8.16 2.70
CA TRP A 270 -9.00 -9.48 3.09
C TRP A 270 -9.38 -9.83 4.54
N ILE A 271 -9.25 -8.87 5.46
CA ILE A 271 -9.69 -9.06 6.85
C ILE A 271 -11.18 -9.34 6.92
N HIS A 272 -12.02 -8.59 6.20
CA HIS A 272 -13.46 -8.80 6.21
C HIS A 272 -13.88 -10.14 5.62
N GLU A 273 -13.16 -10.63 4.61
CA GLU A 273 -13.41 -11.93 3.98
C GLU A 273 -13.08 -13.09 4.93
N TYR A 274 -11.88 -13.07 5.53
CA TYR A 274 -11.39 -14.19 6.34
C TYR A 274 -11.74 -14.10 7.83
N PHE A 275 -12.12 -12.92 8.32
CA PHE A 275 -12.50 -12.66 9.71
C PHE A 275 -13.87 -11.97 9.80
N PRO A 276 -14.95 -12.62 9.35
CA PRO A 276 -16.27 -12.00 9.20
C PRO A 276 -16.93 -11.55 10.52
N THR A 277 -16.38 -11.97 11.66
CA THR A 277 -16.83 -11.55 12.99
C THR A 277 -16.15 -10.26 13.46
N VAL A 278 -15.04 -9.86 12.83
CA VAL A 278 -14.27 -8.66 13.17
C VAL A 278 -14.82 -7.48 12.38
N GLY A 279 -15.20 -6.40 13.08
CA GLY A 279 -15.68 -5.17 12.43
C GLY A 279 -17.20 -5.07 12.21
N LYS A 280 -18.03 -5.97 12.80
CA LYS A 280 -19.49 -5.79 12.85
C LYS A 280 -19.92 -4.68 13.82
N ARG A 281 -19.57 -3.44 13.50
CA ARG A 281 -20.28 -2.24 13.94
C ARG A 281 -20.68 -1.44 12.69
N GLY A 282 -21.82 -1.82 12.09
CA GLY A 282 -22.67 -0.87 11.37
C GLY A 282 -22.60 -0.79 9.85
N GLU A 283 -21.85 -1.64 9.13
CA GLU A 283 -21.89 -1.61 7.65
C GLU A 283 -22.17 -3.00 7.06
N ASN A 284 -23.21 -3.06 6.21
CA ASN A 284 -23.64 -4.23 5.47
C ASN A 284 -22.62 -4.58 4.37
N TRP A 285 -21.52 -5.25 4.73
CA TRP A 285 -20.72 -5.99 3.76
C TRP A 285 -21.54 -7.18 3.26
N LYS A 286 -21.81 -7.23 1.94
CA LYS A 286 -22.38 -8.41 1.28
C LYS A 286 -21.24 -9.13 0.56
N PRO A 287 -20.97 -10.41 0.87
CA PRO A 287 -20.00 -11.23 0.14
C PRO A 287 -20.33 -11.34 -1.35
N ALA A 288 -19.32 -11.66 -2.16
CA ALA A 288 -19.37 -11.77 -3.62
C ALA A 288 -20.24 -12.94 -4.16
N GLU A 289 -21.17 -13.48 -3.38
CA GLU A 289 -22.00 -14.63 -3.78
C GLU A 289 -23.21 -14.26 -4.66
N ASN A 290 -23.40 -12.98 -5.02
CA ASN A 290 -24.55 -12.55 -5.85
C ASN A 290 -24.18 -11.79 -7.13
N CYS A 291 -22.92 -11.83 -7.56
CA CYS A 291 -22.58 -11.44 -8.92
C CYS A 291 -22.80 -12.65 -9.84
N GLY A 292 -24.05 -12.85 -10.26
CA GLY A 292 -24.36 -13.71 -11.39
C GLY A 292 -23.48 -13.29 -12.58
N LEU A 293 -22.50 -14.14 -12.89
CA LEU A 293 -21.71 -14.03 -14.10
C LEU A 293 -22.62 -14.37 -15.30
N PRO A 294 -22.52 -13.67 -16.43
CA PRO A 294 -22.69 -14.34 -17.72
C PRO A 294 -21.56 -15.36 -17.95
#